data_AF-A0A968YH05-F1
#
_entry.id   AF-A0A968YH05-F1
#
_cell.length_a   1.000
_cell.length_b   1.000
_cell.length_c   1.000
_cell.angle_alpha   90.00
_cell.angle_beta   90.00
_cell.angle_gamma   90.00
#
_symmetry.space_group_name_H-M   'P 1'
#
loop_
_entity.id
_entity.type
_entity.pdbx_description
1 polymer ?
#
loop_
_entity_poly.entity_id
_entity_poly.type
_entity_poly.pdbx_seq_one_letter_code
_entity_poly.pdbx_strand_id
1 'polypeptide(L)'
;MTASEPFPSSLTHQNLDEKFLEQLDQVLKARQDIASELSTETSTTPQISETMRQIRQLPTSDRQDIYLQYRVKDQRDWYSAKARYNRKARTKWFNAMIVAQALSLVSAILHAVFPNIPVNTTGFFAGLATAFLSWLQVKKHQDLSQSYALAAQELGSIESLGCYVTSDELLSKFVSQAEDVISREHTLWVVKRSG
;
A
#
# COMPACT_ATOMS: atom_id res chain seq x y z
N MET A 1 6.96 -15.26 14.63
CA MET A 1 7.26 -15.81 13.29
C MET A 1 6.43 -17.05 13.07
N THR A 2 5.79 -17.20 11.91
CA THR A 2 4.82 -18.28 11.62
C THR A 2 5.44 -19.62 11.22
N ALA A 3 6.77 -19.71 11.18
CA ALA A 3 7.53 -20.88 10.71
C ALA A 3 7.23 -21.32 9.28
N SER A 4 6.91 -20.35 8.41
CA SER A 4 6.85 -20.48 6.96
C SER A 4 8.18 -20.13 6.32
N GLU A 5 8.34 -20.39 5.02
CA GLU A 5 9.41 -19.77 4.23
C GLU A 5 9.43 -18.24 4.44
N PRO A 6 10.62 -17.63 4.55
CA PRO A 6 11.97 -18.20 4.40
C PRO A 6 12.57 -18.83 5.68
N PHE A 7 11.77 -19.01 6.74
CA PHE A 7 12.18 -19.50 8.08
C PHE A 7 11.41 -20.78 8.50
N PRO A 8 11.59 -21.91 7.78
CA PRO A 8 10.83 -23.14 7.99
C PRO A 8 11.01 -23.70 9.42
N SER A 9 10.06 -24.54 9.86
CA SER A 9 10.09 -25.18 11.19
C SER A 9 11.26 -26.16 11.40
N SER A 10 11.96 -26.56 10.34
CA SER A 10 13.15 -27.42 10.38
C SER A 10 14.44 -26.73 10.88
N LEU A 11 14.47 -25.40 10.97
CA LEU A 11 15.65 -24.67 11.46
C LEU A 11 15.71 -24.66 12.99
N THR A 12 16.88 -25.02 13.54
CA THR A 12 17.22 -24.84 14.96
C THR A 12 17.12 -23.37 15.35
N HIS A 13 16.73 -23.10 16.61
CA HIS A 13 16.58 -21.74 17.14
C HIS A 13 17.79 -20.83 16.89
N GLN A 14 19.01 -21.34 17.01
CA GLN A 14 20.24 -20.57 16.80
C GLN A 14 20.43 -20.15 15.32
N ASN A 15 20.33 -21.11 14.40
CA ASN A 15 20.47 -20.85 12.96
C ASN A 15 19.36 -19.93 12.41
N LEU A 16 18.20 -19.90 13.07
CA LEU A 16 17.08 -19.05 12.69
C LEU A 16 17.30 -17.59 13.09
N ASP A 17 17.76 -17.36 14.32
CA ASP A 17 18.07 -16.03 14.81
C ASP A 17 19.18 -15.40 13.97
N GLU A 18 20.23 -16.18 13.66
CA GLU A 18 21.33 -15.76 12.78
C GLU A 18 20.82 -15.40 11.37
N LYS A 19 20.03 -16.27 10.73
CA LYS A 19 19.48 -16.01 9.39
C LYS A 19 18.56 -14.79 9.34
N PHE A 20 17.76 -14.56 10.38
CA PHE A 20 16.90 -13.38 10.45
C PHE A 20 17.71 -12.10 10.59
N LEU A 21 18.68 -12.09 11.50
CA LEU A 21 19.55 -10.93 11.72
C LEU A 21 20.40 -10.62 10.48
N GLU A 22 20.88 -11.64 9.78
CA GLU A 22 21.61 -11.47 8.52
C GLU A 22 20.73 -10.83 7.44
N GLN A 23 19.48 -11.30 7.26
CA GLN A 23 18.57 -10.69 6.29
C GLN A 23 18.20 -9.26 6.67
N LEU A 24 18.00 -8.97 7.96
CA LEU A 24 17.73 -7.63 8.43
C LEU A 24 18.93 -6.69 8.18
N ASP A 25 20.15 -7.15 8.45
CA ASP A 25 21.38 -6.42 8.18
C ASP A 25 21.56 -6.14 6.68
N GLN A 26 21.25 -7.11 5.82
CA GLN A 26 21.26 -6.91 4.36
C GLN A 26 20.26 -5.83 3.92
N VAL A 27 19.04 -5.83 4.47
CA VAL A 27 18.02 -4.81 4.17
C VAL A 27 18.47 -3.42 4.64
N LEU A 28 19.05 -3.32 5.83
CA LEU A 28 19.56 -2.05 6.38
C LEU A 28 20.75 -1.53 5.58
N LYS A 29 21.69 -2.39 5.18
CA LYS A 29 22.82 -2.02 4.31
C LYS A 29 22.36 -1.56 2.93
N ALA A 30 21.34 -2.20 2.37
CA ALA A 30 20.77 -1.78 1.08
C ALA A 30 20.05 -0.43 1.14
N ARG A 31 19.73 0.06 2.35
CA ARG A 31 18.99 1.31 2.61
C ARG A 31 19.70 2.14 3.69
N GLN A 32 20.99 2.36 3.48
CA GLN A 32 21.89 2.99 4.45
C GLN A 32 21.50 4.44 4.78
N ASP A 33 20.83 5.10 3.84
CA ASP A 33 20.19 6.41 3.99
C ASP A 33 19.06 6.41 5.02
N ILE A 34 18.25 5.35 5.07
CA ILE A 34 17.14 5.18 6.03
C ILE A 34 17.66 4.65 7.38
N ALA A 35 18.69 3.80 7.35
CA ALA A 35 19.26 3.19 8.55
C ALA A 35 19.88 4.22 9.52
N SER A 36 20.45 5.31 8.98
CA SER A 36 21.02 6.41 9.78
C SER A 36 19.94 7.25 10.48
N GLU A 37 18.75 7.37 9.90
CA GLU A 37 17.60 8.07 10.50
C GLU A 37 16.90 7.22 11.57
N LEU A 38 16.89 5.89 11.44
CA LEU A 38 16.24 4.96 12.38
C LEU A 38 17.07 4.66 13.65
N SER A 39 18.39 4.84 13.59
CA SER A 39 19.31 4.40 14.66
C SER A 39 19.24 5.26 15.93
N THR A 40 18.58 6.43 15.86
CA THR A 40 18.36 7.33 16.99
C THR A 40 17.23 6.91 17.94
N GLU A 41 16.24 6.13 17.47
CA GLU A 41 15.10 5.69 18.31
C GLU A 41 15.02 4.17 18.54
N THR A 42 15.57 3.34 17.65
CA THR A 42 15.27 1.89 17.60
C THR A 42 16.28 0.99 18.33
N SER A 43 17.28 1.54 19.03
CA SER A 43 18.45 0.81 19.52
C SER A 43 18.30 0.17 20.91
N THR A 44 17.15 0.30 21.58
CA THR A 44 16.98 -0.18 22.98
C THR A 44 16.30 -1.54 23.13
N THR A 45 15.75 -2.14 22.06
CA THR A 45 15.06 -3.44 22.12
C THR A 45 15.71 -4.50 21.23
N PRO A 46 15.73 -5.79 21.65
CA PRO A 46 16.14 -6.88 20.78
C PRO A 46 15.29 -6.92 19.50
N GLN A 47 15.93 -7.08 18.34
CA GLN A 47 15.26 -7.14 17.04
C GLN A 47 14.35 -8.38 16.90
N ILE A 48 14.62 -9.43 17.69
CA ILE A 48 13.76 -10.60 17.82
C ILE A 48 12.99 -10.47 19.13
N SER A 49 11.68 -10.21 19.02
CA SER A 49 10.83 -10.07 20.20
C SER A 49 10.45 -11.42 20.81
N GLU A 50 10.13 -11.42 22.11
CA GLU A 50 9.65 -12.61 22.80
C GLU A 50 8.35 -13.14 22.17
N THR A 51 7.45 -12.24 21.75
CA THR A 51 6.22 -12.59 21.03
C THR A 51 6.51 -13.37 19.74
N MET A 52 7.58 -13.04 19.01
CA MET A 52 7.96 -13.78 17.80
C MET A 52 8.34 -15.23 18.10
N ARG A 53 9.00 -15.49 19.24
CA ARG A 53 9.37 -16.82 19.71
C ARG A 53 8.16 -17.60 20.19
N GLN A 54 7.29 -16.97 20.98
CA GLN A 54 6.05 -17.56 21.47
C GLN A 54 5.15 -18.03 20.32
N ILE A 55 4.88 -17.15 19.35
CA ILE A 55 4.05 -17.51 18.18
C ILE A 55 4.65 -18.70 17.42
N ARG A 56 5.98 -18.78 17.31
CA ARG A 56 6.63 -19.87 16.57
C ARG A 56 6.41 -21.24 17.22
N GLN A 57 6.25 -21.30 18.54
CA GLN A 57 6.05 -22.54 19.29
C GLN A 57 4.59 -23.02 19.28
N LEU A 58 3.66 -22.20 18.78
CA LEU A 58 2.25 -22.55 18.75
C LEU A 58 1.96 -23.66 17.71
N PRO A 59 0.85 -24.41 17.90
CA PRO A 59 0.30 -25.28 16.87
C PRO A 59 0.08 -24.54 15.54
N THR A 60 0.10 -25.29 14.44
CA THR A 60 -0.08 -24.73 13.09
C THR A 60 -1.40 -23.96 12.96
N SER A 61 -2.49 -24.46 13.55
CA SER A 61 -3.80 -23.78 13.56
C SER A 61 -3.72 -22.38 14.15
N ASP A 62 -3.10 -22.26 15.31
CA ASP A 62 -3.04 -21.00 16.06
C ASP A 62 -2.13 -20.00 15.35
N ARG A 63 -1.01 -20.48 14.78
CA ARG A 63 -0.14 -19.65 13.92
C ARG A 63 -0.86 -19.16 12.68
N GLN A 64 -1.67 -20.02 12.07
CA GLN A 64 -2.47 -19.69 10.90
C GLN A 64 -3.53 -18.64 11.23
N ASP A 65 -4.27 -18.80 12.32
CA ASP A 65 -5.28 -17.84 12.76
C ASP A 65 -4.67 -16.47 13.06
N ILE A 66 -3.53 -16.44 13.76
CA ILE A 66 -2.79 -15.20 14.03
C ILE A 66 -2.38 -14.52 12.72
N TYR A 67 -1.81 -15.26 11.77
CA TYR A 67 -1.38 -14.69 10.50
C TYR A 67 -2.56 -14.20 9.67
N LEU A 68 -3.64 -14.98 9.60
CA LEU A 68 -4.87 -14.61 8.90
C LEU A 68 -5.45 -13.31 9.46
N GLN A 69 -5.54 -13.21 10.78
CA GLN A 69 -6.16 -12.08 11.46
C GLN A 69 -5.31 -10.81 11.39
N TYR A 70 -4.03 -10.91 11.76
CA TYR A 70 -3.18 -9.73 11.94
C TYR A 70 -2.39 -9.34 10.69
N ARG A 71 -2.24 -10.23 9.71
CA ARG A 71 -1.55 -9.92 8.45
C ARG A 71 -2.52 -9.86 7.29
N VAL A 72 -3.23 -10.93 6.98
CA VAL A 72 -4.02 -11.00 5.74
C VAL A 72 -5.23 -10.07 5.79
N LYS A 73 -6.08 -10.20 6.82
CA LYS A 73 -7.30 -9.38 6.96
C LYS A 73 -6.99 -7.90 7.12
N ASP A 74 -6.01 -7.56 7.96
CA ASP A 74 -5.56 -6.18 8.15
C ASP A 74 -5.11 -5.54 6.83
N GLN A 75 -4.26 -6.22 6.06
CA GLN A 75 -3.78 -5.72 4.77
C GLN A 75 -4.91 -5.62 3.74
N ARG A 76 -5.80 -6.62 3.67
CA ARG A 76 -6.97 -6.61 2.78
C ARG A 76 -7.86 -5.40 3.07
N ASP A 77 -8.17 -5.16 4.34
CA ASP A 77 -9.03 -4.07 4.77
C ASP A 77 -8.37 -2.71 4.52
N TRP A 78 -7.06 -2.60 4.77
CA TRP A 78 -6.26 -1.42 4.43
C TRP A 78 -6.29 -1.12 2.93
N TYR A 79 -6.00 -2.11 2.07
CA TYR A 79 -6.04 -1.96 0.61
C TYR A 79 -7.43 -1.56 0.13
N SER A 80 -8.47 -2.22 0.65
CA SER A 80 -9.88 -1.91 0.34
C SER A 80 -10.23 -0.47 0.70
N ALA A 81 -9.80 0.01 1.89
CA ALA A 81 -9.97 1.39 2.30
C ALA A 81 -9.19 2.36 1.41
N LYS A 82 -7.95 2.02 1.04
CA LYS A 82 -7.10 2.84 0.17
C LYS A 82 -7.64 2.95 -1.25
N ALA A 83 -8.22 1.87 -1.77
CA ALA A 83 -8.90 1.85 -3.06
C ALA A 83 -10.09 2.81 -3.06
N ARG A 84 -10.94 2.77 -2.03
CA ARG A 84 -12.09 3.69 -1.87
C ARG A 84 -11.66 5.14 -1.73
N TYR A 85 -10.63 5.41 -0.93
CA TYR A 85 -10.08 6.76 -0.74
C TYR A 85 -9.63 7.36 -2.08
N ASN A 86 -8.84 6.62 -2.86
CA ASN A 86 -8.35 7.08 -4.15
C ASN A 86 -9.49 7.26 -5.17
N ARG A 87 -10.50 6.39 -5.16
CA ARG A 87 -11.69 6.56 -6.01
C ARG A 87 -12.43 7.86 -5.70
N LYS A 88 -12.64 8.17 -4.42
CA LYS A 88 -13.27 9.43 -3.97
C LYS A 88 -12.42 10.64 -4.33
N ALA A 89 -11.11 10.58 -4.12
CA ALA A 89 -10.18 11.65 -4.47
C ALA A 89 -10.20 11.95 -5.98
N ARG A 90 -10.19 10.91 -6.83
CA ARG A 90 -10.34 11.05 -8.29
C ARG A 90 -11.62 11.79 -8.65
N THR A 91 -12.76 11.36 -8.13
CA THR A 91 -14.06 11.99 -8.43
C THR A 91 -14.10 13.44 -7.93
N LYS A 92 -13.54 13.73 -6.74
CA LYS A 92 -13.46 15.09 -6.21
C LYS A 92 -12.67 16.02 -7.14
N TRP A 93 -11.48 15.61 -7.57
CA TRP A 93 -10.63 16.43 -8.45
C TRP A 93 -11.19 16.56 -9.86
N PHE A 94 -11.79 15.49 -10.38
CA PHE A 94 -12.49 15.54 -11.66
C PHE A 94 -13.65 16.55 -11.61
N ASN A 95 -14.47 16.52 -10.56
CA ASN A 95 -15.56 17.49 -10.40
C ASN A 95 -15.04 18.93 -10.26
N ALA A 96 -13.94 19.13 -9.51
CA ALA A 96 -13.31 20.45 -9.39
C ALA A 96 -12.83 20.99 -10.75
N MET A 97 -12.26 20.12 -11.59
CA MET A 97 -11.88 20.45 -12.97
C MET A 97 -13.09 20.86 -13.81
N ILE A 98 -14.18 20.09 -13.79
CA ILE A 98 -15.40 20.41 -14.54
C ILE A 98 -16.01 21.74 -14.09
N VAL A 99 -16.05 22.01 -12.78
CA VAL A 99 -16.54 23.30 -12.25
C VAL A 99 -15.66 24.46 -12.72
N ALA A 100 -14.33 24.33 -12.68
CA ALA A 100 -13.43 25.36 -13.19
C ALA A 100 -13.63 25.62 -14.69
N GLN A 101 -13.84 24.58 -15.49
CA GLN A 101 -14.14 24.71 -16.92
C GLN A 101 -15.49 25.40 -17.15
N ALA A 102 -16.52 25.06 -16.39
CA ALA A 102 -17.83 25.72 -16.49
C ALA A 102 -17.73 27.22 -16.14
N LEU A 103 -17.00 27.57 -15.08
CA LEU A 103 -16.75 28.98 -14.70
C LEU A 103 -15.98 29.73 -15.78
N SER A 104 -14.98 29.09 -16.40
CA SER A 104 -14.26 29.66 -17.54
C SER A 104 -15.20 29.96 -18.70
N LEU A 105 -16.07 29.01 -19.06
CA LEU A 105 -17.04 29.17 -20.14
C LEU A 105 -18.04 30.30 -19.86
N VAL A 106 -18.59 30.35 -18.64
CA VAL A 106 -19.52 31.42 -18.23
C VAL A 106 -18.82 32.78 -18.26
N SER A 107 -17.58 32.87 -17.77
CA SER A 107 -16.76 34.09 -17.83
C SER A 107 -16.53 34.54 -19.27
N ALA A 108 -16.25 33.62 -20.20
CA ALA A 108 -16.06 33.93 -21.61
C ALA A 108 -17.34 34.50 -22.25
N ILE A 109 -18.50 33.88 -21.96
CA ILE A 109 -19.80 34.33 -22.48
C ILE A 109 -20.15 35.72 -21.92
N LEU A 110 -19.97 35.94 -20.61
CA LEU A 110 -20.23 37.24 -19.99
C LEU A 110 -19.37 38.35 -20.58
N HIS A 111 -18.09 38.08 -20.81
CA HIS A 111 -17.19 39.04 -21.45
C HIS A 111 -17.57 39.31 -22.92
N ALA A 112 -18.13 38.32 -23.63
CA ALA A 112 -18.62 38.51 -25.00
C ALA A 112 -19.90 39.35 -25.07
N VAL A 113 -20.81 39.21 -24.09
CA VAL A 113 -22.08 39.96 -24.03
C VAL A 113 -21.90 41.36 -23.45
N PHE A 114 -21.01 41.52 -22.47
CA PHE A 114 -20.75 42.77 -21.77
C PHE A 114 -19.28 43.22 -21.93
N PRO A 115 -18.88 43.70 -23.12
CA PRO A 115 -17.48 44.04 -23.40
C PRO A 115 -16.94 45.23 -22.59
N ASN A 116 -17.81 45.99 -21.91
CA ASN A 116 -17.42 47.13 -21.09
C ASN A 116 -16.91 46.75 -19.68
N ILE A 117 -16.96 45.47 -19.29
CA ILE A 117 -16.39 45.01 -18.01
C ILE A 117 -14.88 44.85 -18.19
N PRO A 118 -14.03 45.61 -17.48
CA PRO A 118 -12.58 45.59 -17.69
C PRO A 118 -11.88 44.34 -17.15
N VAL A 119 -12.60 43.47 -16.43
CA VAL A 119 -12.04 42.28 -15.77
C VAL A 119 -12.35 41.04 -16.60
N ASN A 120 -11.31 40.39 -17.15
CA ASN A 120 -11.41 39.10 -17.82
C ASN A 120 -10.89 37.97 -16.94
N THR A 121 -11.79 37.24 -16.28
CA THR A 121 -11.44 36.09 -15.42
C THR A 121 -11.32 34.76 -16.17
N THR A 122 -11.54 34.75 -17.49
CA THR A 122 -11.59 33.52 -18.30
C THR A 122 -10.28 32.76 -18.24
N GLY A 123 -9.15 33.47 -18.42
CA GLY A 123 -7.82 32.88 -18.36
C GLY A 123 -7.49 32.30 -16.99
N PHE A 124 -7.97 32.91 -15.91
CA PHE A 124 -7.77 32.41 -14.55
C PHE A 124 -8.47 31.06 -14.32
N PHE A 125 -9.76 30.96 -14.69
CA PHE A 125 -10.52 29.71 -14.55
C PHE A 125 -10.02 28.61 -15.49
N ALA A 126 -9.61 28.96 -16.72
CA ALA A 126 -8.97 28.03 -17.64
C ALA A 126 -7.64 27.49 -17.08
N GLY A 127 -6.81 28.37 -16.48
CA GLY A 127 -5.58 27.97 -15.81
C GLY A 127 -5.82 27.02 -14.64
N LEU A 128 -6.84 27.27 -13.81
CA LEU A 128 -7.25 26.37 -12.72
C LEU A 128 -7.68 25.00 -13.23
N ALA A 129 -8.48 24.95 -14.31
CA ALA A 129 -8.88 23.68 -14.92
C ALA A 129 -7.67 22.87 -15.38
N THR A 130 -6.69 23.51 -16.04
CA THR A 130 -5.45 22.87 -16.46
C THR A 130 -4.63 22.39 -15.26
N ALA A 131 -4.55 23.17 -14.18
CA ALA A 131 -3.86 22.78 -12.96
C ALA A 131 -4.50 21.53 -12.33
N PHE A 132 -5.84 21.46 -12.25
CA PHE A 132 -6.54 20.29 -11.74
C PHE A 132 -6.40 19.07 -12.64
N LEU A 133 -6.39 19.24 -13.95
CA LEU A 133 -6.11 18.18 -14.91
C LEU A 133 -4.69 17.62 -14.69
N SER A 134 -3.68 18.49 -14.62
CA SER A 134 -2.30 18.10 -14.35
C SER A 134 -2.16 17.40 -13.00
N TRP A 135 -2.86 17.87 -11.96
CA TRP A 135 -2.89 17.20 -10.66
C TRP A 135 -3.47 15.78 -10.74
N LEU A 136 -4.55 15.59 -11.51
CA LEU A 136 -5.16 14.28 -11.72
C LEU A 136 -4.20 13.32 -12.45
N GLN A 137 -3.50 13.82 -13.46
CA GLN A 137 -2.49 13.07 -14.22
C GLN A 137 -1.29 12.65 -13.34
N VAL A 138 -0.79 13.57 -12.52
CA VAL A 138 0.36 13.30 -11.63
C VAL A 138 -0.02 12.35 -10.51
N LYS A 139 -1.20 12.52 -9.88
CA LYS A 139 -1.58 11.70 -8.73
C LYS A 139 -2.07 10.30 -9.08
N LYS A 140 -2.45 10.04 -10.34
CA LYS A 140 -2.87 8.72 -10.84
C LYS A 140 -3.86 8.00 -9.89
N HIS A 141 -4.79 8.74 -9.30
CA HIS A 141 -5.74 8.21 -8.31
C HIS A 141 -6.59 7.05 -8.85
N GLN A 142 -6.85 7.04 -10.17
CA GLN A 142 -7.54 5.93 -10.82
C GLN A 142 -6.72 4.64 -10.75
N ASP A 143 -5.47 4.69 -11.18
CA ASP A 143 -4.60 3.52 -11.25
C ASP A 143 -4.31 2.96 -9.84
N LEU A 144 -4.10 3.86 -8.86
CA LEU A 144 -3.94 3.47 -7.46
C LEU A 144 -5.20 2.79 -6.92
N SER A 145 -6.38 3.32 -7.25
CA SER A 145 -7.65 2.72 -6.81
C SER A 145 -7.81 1.29 -7.35
N GLN A 146 -7.47 1.07 -8.62
CA GLN A 146 -7.56 -0.24 -9.27
C GLN A 146 -6.54 -1.24 -8.72
N SER A 147 -5.28 -0.83 -8.55
CA SER A 147 -4.21 -1.67 -7.98
C SER A 147 -4.59 -2.18 -6.60
N TYR A 148 -5.01 -1.27 -5.71
CA TYR A 148 -5.41 -1.65 -4.36
C TYR A 148 -6.69 -2.48 -4.31
N ALA A 149 -7.65 -2.23 -5.22
CA ALA A 149 -8.86 -3.06 -5.30
C ALA A 149 -8.52 -4.49 -5.73
N LEU A 150 -7.62 -4.66 -6.70
CA LEU A 150 -7.16 -5.96 -7.16
C LEU A 150 -6.41 -6.70 -6.04
N ALA A 151 -5.45 -6.04 -5.38
CA ALA A 151 -4.71 -6.63 -4.26
C ALA A 151 -5.65 -7.07 -3.11
N ALA A 152 -6.66 -6.26 -2.77
CA ALA A 152 -7.66 -6.63 -1.78
C ALA A 152 -8.49 -7.86 -2.20
N GLN A 153 -8.84 -7.97 -3.50
CA GLN A 153 -9.58 -9.12 -4.02
C GLN A 153 -8.72 -10.40 -4.03
N GLU A 154 -7.46 -10.30 -4.43
CA GLU A 154 -6.51 -11.41 -4.40
C GLU A 154 -6.28 -11.89 -2.95
N LEU A 155 -6.06 -10.98 -2.00
CA LEU A 155 -5.94 -11.32 -0.59
C LEU A 155 -7.23 -11.92 -0.02
N GLY A 156 -8.41 -11.41 -0.41
CA GLY A 156 -9.67 -12.02 0.00
C GLY A 156 -9.85 -13.44 -0.55
N SER A 157 -9.33 -13.72 -1.75
CA SER A 157 -9.32 -15.07 -2.32
C SER A 157 -8.39 -15.99 -1.54
N ILE A 158 -7.19 -15.50 -1.18
CA ILE A 158 -6.25 -16.25 -0.34
C ILE A 158 -6.87 -16.52 1.03
N GLU A 159 -7.43 -15.51 1.69
CA GLU A 159 -8.10 -15.64 2.98
C GLU A 159 -9.17 -16.73 2.99
N SER A 160 -9.95 -16.87 1.90
CA SER A 160 -10.96 -17.93 1.77
C SER A 160 -10.39 -19.35 1.80
N LEU A 161 -9.12 -19.52 1.42
CA LEU A 161 -8.40 -20.79 1.47
C LEU A 161 -7.74 -21.05 2.83
N GLY A 162 -7.72 -20.04 3.72
CA GLY A 162 -7.04 -20.13 5.02
C GLY A 162 -7.58 -21.26 5.91
N CYS A 163 -8.89 -21.56 5.83
CA CYS A 163 -9.53 -22.61 6.64
C CYS A 163 -9.07 -24.03 6.30
N TYR A 164 -8.41 -24.25 5.16
CA TYR A 164 -7.89 -25.55 4.74
C TYR A 164 -6.44 -25.81 5.17
N VAL A 165 -5.81 -24.87 5.86
CA VAL A 165 -4.42 -24.98 6.30
C VAL A 165 -4.36 -25.80 7.59
N THR A 166 -3.93 -27.05 7.46
CA THR A 166 -3.85 -28.00 8.59
C THR A 166 -2.44 -28.47 8.93
N SER A 167 -1.44 -28.12 8.10
CA SER A 167 -0.04 -28.52 8.26
C SER A 167 0.93 -27.35 8.07
N ASP A 168 2.13 -27.48 8.62
CA ASP A 168 3.20 -26.47 8.48
C ASP A 168 3.56 -26.20 7.01
N GLU A 169 3.51 -27.22 6.16
CA GLU A 169 3.75 -27.07 4.72
C GLU A 169 2.66 -26.22 4.05
N LEU A 170 1.39 -26.51 4.36
CA LEU A 170 0.27 -25.72 3.86
C LEU A 170 0.30 -24.29 4.39
N LEU A 171 0.71 -24.10 5.66
CA LEU A 171 0.89 -22.77 6.24
C LEU A 171 2.01 -22.01 5.54
N SER A 172 3.12 -22.68 5.24
CA SER A 172 4.23 -22.08 4.50
C SER A 172 3.80 -21.59 3.12
N LYS A 173 3.09 -22.44 2.37
CA LYS A 173 2.55 -22.10 1.05
C LYS A 173 1.53 -20.95 1.13
N PHE A 174 0.66 -20.98 2.13
CA PHE A 174 -0.33 -19.94 2.36
C PHE A 174 0.32 -18.57 2.63
N VAL A 175 1.31 -18.53 3.53
CA VAL A 175 2.07 -17.31 3.84
C VAL A 175 2.81 -16.81 2.60
N SER A 176 3.48 -17.70 1.85
CA SER A 176 4.18 -17.32 0.61
C SER A 176 3.24 -16.65 -0.38
N GLN A 177 2.07 -17.24 -0.65
CA GLN A 177 1.10 -16.69 -1.58
C GLN A 177 0.58 -15.31 -1.13
N ALA A 178 0.35 -15.12 0.17
CA ALA A 178 -0.09 -13.84 0.71
C ALA A 178 1.01 -12.77 0.58
N GLU A 179 2.25 -13.09 0.98
CA GLU A 179 3.37 -12.16 0.89
C GLU A 179 3.78 -11.86 -0.56
N ASP A 180 3.56 -12.77 -1.52
CA ASP A 180 3.79 -12.51 -2.95
C ASP A 180 2.85 -11.41 -3.48
N VAL A 181 1.57 -11.46 -3.10
CA VAL A 181 0.59 -10.41 -3.47
C VAL A 181 1.01 -9.06 -2.87
N ILE A 182 1.36 -9.06 -1.58
CA ILE A 182 1.76 -7.84 -0.86
C ILE A 182 3.04 -7.26 -1.46
N SER A 183 4.06 -8.09 -1.68
CA SER A 183 5.36 -7.68 -2.23
C SER A 183 5.25 -7.17 -3.66
N ARG A 184 4.41 -7.81 -4.48
CA ARG A 184 4.11 -7.36 -5.84
C ARG A 184 3.48 -5.96 -5.83
N GLU A 185 2.48 -5.70 -4.99
CA GLU A 185 1.84 -4.38 -4.91
C GLU A 185 2.85 -3.30 -4.47
N HIS A 186 3.70 -3.59 -3.48
CA HIS A 186 4.77 -2.66 -3.08
C HIS A 186 5.74 -2.34 -4.23
N THR A 187 6.14 -3.35 -5.00
CA THR A 187 7.05 -3.18 -6.14
C THR A 187 6.39 -2.33 -7.23
N LEU A 188 5.14 -2.64 -7.58
CA LEU A 188 4.36 -1.86 -8.54
C LEU A 188 4.20 -0.41 -8.10
N TRP A 189 4.01 -0.16 -6.80
CA TRP A 189 3.93 1.20 -6.26
C TRP A 189 5.24 1.97 -6.43
N VAL A 190 6.39 1.34 -6.16
CA VAL A 190 7.71 1.98 -6.35
C VAL A 190 7.93 2.34 -7.81
N VAL A 191 7.69 1.39 -8.72
CA VAL A 191 7.83 1.59 -10.18
C VAL A 191 6.95 2.74 -10.67
N LYS A 192 5.69 2.81 -10.21
CA LYS A 192 4.75 3.88 -10.60
C LYS A 192 5.15 5.28 -10.10
N ARG A 193 6.03 5.36 -9.09
CA ARG A 193 6.49 6.63 -8.51
C ARG A 193 7.85 7.07 -9.05
N SER A 194 8.69 6.13 -9.48
CA SER A 194 10.00 6.41 -10.06
C SER A 194 9.97 6.67 -11.58
N GLY A 195 8.87 6.34 -12.26
CA GLY A 195 8.65 6.61 -13.69
C GLY A 195 7.57 7.67 -13.93
#